data_AF-A0A1S9P958-F1
#
_entry.id   AF-A0A1S9P958-F1
#
_cell.length_a   1.000
_cell.length_b   1.000
_cell.length_c   1.000
_cell.angle_alpha   90.00
_cell.angle_beta   90.00
_cell.angle_gamma   90.00
#
_symmetry.space_group_name_H-M   'P 1'
#
loop_
_entity.id
_entity.type
_entity.pdbx_description
1 polymer ?
#
loop_
_entity_poly.entity_id
_entity_poly.type
_entity_poly.pdbx_seq_one_letter_code
_entity_poly.pdbx_strand_id
1 'polypeptide(L)'
;MELAVNTSLAHIASLRKRNVWYSVKDGNWEDPSVWMGNAAGRRGMKYPNTNVDDVFINHQVNMSTVNYAYTVGHLYINAQGALKSSNLNVSVIINGNLQCTGTLDFSSNFNTNVVLNGYDNYINNLIAGTSSTITYNAQYTQFILDLPYRNLTTSNTGLRYLTSNTVITGNLTVFNLECDNYDLTVNGITRCAQATSADGVFSKSGPGNLLFVGELSRLGNQANINFSGNPNVEFRGGINMNILNFSTGSGTFTFTTNHQIIDIRIYNGTGTWIAPILIKGAITVTNNVNLSIINTYSTINGDNTESTFINNGQVNLFNITGAHIMSTGLFINNATSLIGFLFNGDFTLPNYTYNSVTTAGTGTKILGKNTSMTGTLTFNGDFDCGTYDLTVAGSLFQGNGAGTFYKTGGGNILIGAYFGGGGGASFNADFTLGNPNLEFRGGINVNVHSIKTGTGTWSFTTNNQNIFFGIPNINDLLVAPLLINGAITVTNTGTSNPTWLGTINGTHAASTFDNRATFTYRNAQQPMQTGVLQTNAATNTFVYGLAGPQDITPGIYRNLTLNNSGVKKLLGNVSVQNTYTLTAPATLNPNGFTLTNP
;
A
#
# COMPACT_ATOMS: atom_id res chain seq x y z
N MET A 1 13.94 -79.90 -7.40
CA MET A 1 13.85 -78.48 -7.80
C MET A 1 13.37 -77.73 -6.57
N GLU A 2 14.33 -77.39 -5.71
CA GLU A 2 14.12 -76.95 -4.34
C GLU A 2 14.47 -75.46 -4.30
N LEU A 3 13.44 -74.60 -4.20
CA LEU A 3 13.59 -73.15 -4.19
C LEU A 3 13.96 -72.72 -2.77
N ALA A 4 15.25 -72.77 -2.44
CA ALA A 4 15.76 -72.23 -1.18
C ALA A 4 15.74 -70.69 -1.25
N VAL A 5 14.79 -70.08 -0.54
CA VAL A 5 14.69 -68.64 -0.33
C VAL A 5 15.86 -68.19 0.55
N ASN A 6 16.88 -67.62 -0.09
CA ASN A 6 18.03 -67.01 0.56
C ASN A 6 17.64 -65.65 1.15
N THR A 7 17.02 -65.64 2.34
CA THR A 7 16.88 -64.41 3.15
C THR A 7 18.12 -64.28 4.03
N SER A 8 19.20 -63.74 3.47
CA SER A 8 20.36 -63.38 4.28
C SER A 8 19.97 -62.35 5.35
N LEU A 9 20.42 -62.60 6.58
CA LEU A 9 20.30 -61.77 7.80
C LEU A 9 21.05 -60.43 7.74
N ALA A 10 21.21 -59.82 6.55
CA ALA A 10 21.99 -58.60 6.36
C ALA A 10 21.31 -57.33 6.91
N HIS A 11 20.06 -57.40 7.36
CA HIS A 11 19.32 -56.23 7.87
C HIS A 11 19.14 -56.18 9.40
N ILE A 12 19.54 -57.21 10.17
CA ILE A 12 19.46 -57.16 11.64
C ILE A 12 20.71 -56.51 12.26
N ALA A 13 21.87 -56.57 11.59
CA ALA A 13 23.12 -55.96 12.07
C ALA A 13 23.14 -54.42 12.00
N SER A 14 22.14 -53.78 11.38
CA SER A 14 21.99 -52.32 11.36
C SER A 14 20.94 -51.79 12.34
N LEU A 15 20.32 -52.64 13.17
CA LEU A 15 19.59 -52.21 14.36
C LEU A 15 20.61 -51.65 15.37
N ARG A 16 20.96 -50.37 15.20
CA ARG A 16 21.77 -49.62 16.16
C ARG A 16 21.08 -49.74 17.51
N LYS A 17 21.65 -50.53 18.43
CA LYS A 17 21.20 -50.56 19.82
C LYS A 17 21.31 -49.13 20.37
N ARG A 18 20.18 -48.63 20.89
CA ARG A 18 20.10 -47.39 21.64
C ARG A 18 21.03 -47.49 22.84
N ASN A 19 22.02 -46.60 22.97
CA ASN A 19 22.87 -46.62 24.15
C ASN A 19 22.26 -45.76 25.24
N VAL A 20 22.49 -46.14 26.47
CA VAL A 20 22.10 -45.38 27.66
C VAL A 20 23.37 -44.99 28.40
N TRP A 21 23.49 -43.71 28.72
CA TRP A 21 24.63 -43.11 29.41
C TRP A 21 24.18 -42.45 30.71
N TYR A 22 24.97 -42.59 31.77
CA TYR A 22 24.77 -41.97 33.07
C TYR A 22 26.02 -41.20 33.47
N SER A 23 25.87 -39.96 33.94
CA SER A 23 26.97 -39.24 34.57
C SER A 23 27.24 -39.79 35.98
N VAL A 24 28.46 -40.24 36.28
CA VAL A 24 28.81 -40.87 37.56
C VAL A 24 29.57 -39.97 38.54
N LYS A 25 29.99 -38.78 38.07
CA LYS A 25 30.61 -37.73 38.88
C LYS A 25 30.50 -36.39 38.13
N ASP A 26 30.84 -35.30 38.80
CA ASP A 26 30.97 -33.99 38.15
C ASP A 26 32.13 -33.99 37.14
N GLY A 27 32.01 -33.21 36.07
CA GLY A 27 33.11 -33.00 35.13
C GLY A 27 32.67 -32.47 33.77
N ASN A 28 33.54 -32.62 32.78
CA ASN A 28 33.27 -32.16 31.41
C ASN A 28 32.55 -33.24 30.60
N TRP A 29 31.68 -32.83 29.67
CA TRP A 29 30.95 -33.74 28.79
C TRP A 29 31.88 -34.66 27.99
N GLU A 30 33.07 -34.18 27.61
CA GLU A 30 34.03 -34.95 26.82
C GLU A 30 34.93 -35.86 27.65
N ASP A 31 34.91 -35.73 28.98
CA ASP A 31 35.71 -36.57 29.87
C ASP A 31 35.08 -37.97 29.96
N PRO A 32 35.76 -39.01 29.46
CA PRO A 32 35.24 -40.38 29.50
C PRO A 32 34.94 -40.87 30.91
N SER A 33 35.68 -40.38 31.90
CA SER A 33 35.54 -40.81 33.28
C SER A 33 34.28 -40.25 33.96
N VAL A 34 33.60 -39.28 33.34
CA VAL A 34 32.30 -38.76 33.77
C VAL A 34 31.18 -39.72 33.41
N TRP A 35 31.36 -40.59 32.42
CA TRP A 35 30.27 -41.37 31.83
C TRP A 35 30.38 -42.88 32.09
N MET A 36 29.24 -43.48 32.39
CA MET A 36 29.04 -44.94 32.38
C MET A 36 27.88 -45.28 31.45
N GLY A 37 28.05 -46.24 30.55
CA GLY A 37 26.99 -46.62 29.62
C GLY A 37 27.12 -48.03 29.07
N ASN A 38 26.04 -48.54 28.46
CA ASN A 38 25.98 -49.88 27.87
C ASN A 38 26.70 -49.98 26.49
N ALA A 39 27.47 -48.95 26.10
CA ALA A 39 28.16 -48.83 24.81
C ALA A 39 29.43 -49.69 24.70
N ALA A 40 29.64 -50.68 25.57
CA ALA A 40 30.87 -51.48 25.72
C ALA A 40 31.38 -52.18 24.43
N GLY A 41 30.58 -52.22 23.35
CA GLY A 41 30.96 -52.75 22.05
C GLY A 41 31.48 -51.74 21.01
N ARG A 42 31.40 -50.41 21.25
CA ARG A 42 31.85 -49.40 20.28
C ARG A 42 33.31 -49.01 20.53
N ARG A 43 34.23 -49.56 19.75
CA ARG A 43 35.64 -49.12 19.73
C ARG A 43 35.70 -47.60 19.44
N GLY A 44 36.16 -46.81 20.39
CA GLY A 44 36.52 -45.40 20.19
C GLY A 44 35.53 -44.34 20.70
N MET A 45 34.30 -44.71 21.08
CA MET A 45 33.38 -43.74 21.69
C MET A 45 33.50 -43.75 23.20
N LYS A 46 33.79 -42.58 23.76
CA LYS A 46 34.13 -42.43 25.18
C LYS A 46 33.11 -41.59 25.97
N TYR A 47 32.16 -40.93 25.30
CA TYR A 47 31.13 -40.08 25.88
C TYR A 47 29.90 -40.05 24.94
N PRO A 48 28.69 -39.67 25.43
CA PRO A 48 27.49 -39.60 24.61
C PRO A 48 27.60 -38.51 23.54
N ASN A 49 27.38 -38.87 22.27
CA ASN A 49 27.41 -37.89 21.17
C ASN A 49 26.80 -38.42 19.87
N THR A 50 25.83 -39.32 19.96
CA THR A 50 25.09 -39.77 18.77
C THR A 50 23.61 -39.46 18.92
N ASN A 51 22.96 -39.20 17.79
CA ASN A 51 21.53 -38.86 17.69
C ASN A 51 20.56 -39.94 18.20
N VAL A 52 21.07 -41.06 18.69
CA VAL A 52 20.29 -42.19 19.25
C VAL A 52 20.64 -42.49 20.71
N ASP A 53 21.56 -41.76 21.34
CA ASP A 53 21.96 -42.01 22.72
C ASP A 53 20.96 -41.40 23.71
N ASP A 54 20.53 -42.17 24.72
CA ASP A 54 19.76 -41.67 25.85
C ASP A 54 20.73 -41.30 26.98
N VAL A 55 20.68 -40.05 27.45
CA VAL A 55 21.67 -39.50 28.39
C VAL A 55 20.99 -39.08 29.68
N PHE A 56 21.49 -39.56 30.82
CA PHE A 56 21.03 -39.25 32.16
C PHE A 56 22.13 -38.49 32.92
N ILE A 57 21.84 -37.25 33.29
CA ILE A 57 22.71 -36.36 34.04
C ILE A 57 22.23 -36.36 35.50
N ASN A 58 22.99 -37.03 36.36
CA ASN A 58 22.82 -37.11 37.82
C ASN A 58 23.76 -36.17 38.59
N HIS A 59 24.79 -35.65 37.91
CA HIS A 59 25.87 -34.84 38.45
C HIS A 59 26.01 -33.53 37.64
N GLN A 60 26.91 -32.63 38.01
CA GLN A 60 27.20 -31.44 37.22
C GLN A 60 28.08 -31.78 36.01
N VAL A 61 27.53 -31.64 34.80
CA VAL A 61 28.24 -31.85 33.54
C VAL A 61 28.42 -30.51 32.81
N ASN A 62 29.66 -30.15 32.51
CA ASN A 62 30.01 -28.92 31.80
C ASN A 62 30.30 -29.22 30.32
N MET A 63 29.71 -28.47 29.40
CA MET A 63 30.06 -28.52 27.98
C MET A 63 31.25 -27.61 27.71
N SER A 64 32.41 -28.20 27.38
CA SER A 64 33.71 -27.52 27.43
C SER A 64 34.40 -27.29 26.08
N THR A 65 33.78 -27.68 24.97
CA THR A 65 34.38 -27.53 23.62
C THR A 65 33.73 -26.39 22.83
N VAL A 66 34.55 -25.44 22.35
CA VAL A 66 34.08 -24.29 21.55
C VAL A 66 33.51 -24.74 20.21
N ASN A 67 32.40 -24.12 19.81
CA ASN A 67 31.73 -24.33 18.52
C ASN A 67 31.34 -25.80 18.27
N TYR A 68 31.05 -26.53 19.34
CA TYR A 68 30.67 -27.94 19.26
C TYR A 68 29.16 -28.13 19.40
N ALA A 69 28.61 -29.09 18.65
CA ALA A 69 27.21 -29.50 18.71
C ALA A 69 27.08 -30.89 19.34
N TYR A 70 26.71 -30.97 20.61
CA TYR A 70 26.46 -32.23 21.31
C TYR A 70 25.10 -32.77 20.88
N THR A 71 25.10 -33.89 20.18
CA THR A 71 23.87 -34.46 19.63
C THR A 71 23.50 -35.73 20.37
N VAL A 72 22.27 -35.80 20.89
CA VAL A 72 21.75 -36.93 21.66
C VAL A 72 20.37 -37.37 21.16
N GLY A 73 19.97 -38.58 21.52
CA GLY A 73 18.59 -39.07 21.41
C GLY A 73 17.72 -38.38 22.45
N HIS A 74 17.66 -38.91 23.67
CA HIS A 74 16.94 -38.28 24.79
C HIS A 74 17.92 -37.70 25.81
N LEU A 75 17.50 -36.64 26.51
CA LEU A 75 18.27 -36.04 27.59
C LEU A 75 17.43 -35.94 28.86
N TYR A 76 17.87 -36.60 29.91
CA TYR A 76 17.26 -36.60 31.24
C TYR A 76 18.24 -35.92 32.20
N ILE A 77 17.83 -34.84 32.85
CA ILE A 77 18.62 -34.15 33.89
C ILE A 77 17.83 -34.32 35.19
N ASN A 78 18.33 -35.19 36.07
CA ASN A 78 17.68 -35.51 37.33
C ASN A 78 17.82 -34.35 38.32
N ALA A 79 17.00 -34.35 39.39
CA ALA A 79 16.89 -33.23 40.33
C ALA A 79 18.24 -32.75 40.92
N GLN A 80 19.21 -33.65 41.07
CA GLN A 80 20.56 -33.35 41.57
C GLN A 80 21.56 -32.99 40.47
N GLY A 81 21.24 -33.27 39.21
CA GLY A 81 22.09 -33.03 38.06
C GLY A 81 22.00 -31.60 37.54
N ALA A 82 23.07 -31.17 36.87
CA ALA A 82 23.08 -29.90 36.15
C ALA A 82 23.83 -30.04 34.84
N LEU A 83 23.28 -29.49 33.76
CA LEU A 83 24.01 -29.32 32.49
C LEU A 83 24.38 -27.85 32.35
N LYS A 84 25.69 -27.56 32.33
CA LYS A 84 26.21 -26.20 32.26
C LYS A 84 26.92 -25.93 30.93
N SER A 85 26.68 -24.77 30.32
CA SER A 85 27.62 -24.28 29.31
C SER A 85 28.85 -23.67 29.98
N SER A 86 30.04 -24.11 29.57
CA SER A 86 31.26 -23.36 29.93
C SER A 86 31.33 -22.06 29.11
N ASN A 87 32.36 -21.23 29.34
CA ASN A 87 32.57 -19.92 28.72
C ASN A 87 32.82 -19.95 27.19
N LEU A 88 32.01 -20.65 26.41
CA LEU A 88 32.23 -20.97 25.01
C LEU A 88 30.90 -21.05 24.24
N ASN A 89 30.94 -20.91 22.91
CA ASN A 89 29.77 -21.12 22.07
C ASN A 89 29.47 -22.62 21.95
N VAL A 90 28.33 -23.08 22.45
CA VAL A 90 27.98 -24.51 22.48
C VAL A 90 26.55 -24.74 22.02
N SER A 91 26.29 -25.86 21.35
CA SER A 91 24.94 -26.27 20.97
C SER A 91 24.62 -27.67 21.49
N VAL A 92 23.44 -27.87 22.06
CA VAL A 92 22.91 -29.20 22.41
C VAL A 92 21.73 -29.50 21.50
N ILE A 93 21.79 -30.60 20.77
CA ILE A 93 20.75 -31.04 19.85
C ILE A 93 20.12 -32.32 20.39
N ILE A 94 18.85 -32.25 20.75
CA ILE A 94 18.11 -33.34 21.39
C ILE A 94 17.09 -33.83 20.38
N ASN A 95 17.30 -35.03 19.82
CA ASN A 95 16.46 -35.59 18.76
C ASN A 95 15.15 -36.19 19.27
N GLY A 96 15.15 -36.64 20.51
CA GLY A 96 14.00 -37.06 21.30
C GLY A 96 13.65 -36.01 22.36
N ASN A 97 13.17 -36.48 23.51
CA ASN A 97 12.64 -35.62 24.58
C ASN A 97 13.74 -35.13 25.53
N LEU A 98 13.61 -33.87 25.97
CA LEU A 98 14.33 -33.31 27.11
C LEU A 98 13.46 -33.39 28.37
N GLN A 99 13.95 -34.02 29.44
CA GLN A 99 13.28 -34.10 30.73
C GLN A 99 14.24 -33.60 31.81
N CYS A 100 14.14 -32.32 32.16
CA CYS A 100 15.04 -31.65 33.10
C CYS A 100 14.31 -31.31 34.39
N THR A 101 14.45 -32.17 35.40
CA THR A 101 14.00 -31.90 36.78
C THR A 101 15.06 -31.17 37.61
N GLY A 102 16.34 -31.32 37.22
CA GLY A 102 17.48 -30.57 37.76
C GLY A 102 17.63 -29.19 37.12
N THR A 103 18.88 -28.79 36.87
CA THR A 103 19.20 -27.44 36.35
C THR A 103 19.79 -27.48 34.94
N LEU A 104 19.26 -26.65 34.06
CA LEU A 104 19.86 -26.30 32.78
C LEU A 104 20.46 -24.89 32.90
N ASP A 105 21.79 -24.80 33.00
CA ASP A 105 22.48 -23.56 33.33
C ASP A 105 23.28 -23.04 32.13
N PHE A 106 22.78 -21.95 31.55
CA PHE A 106 23.42 -21.24 30.45
C PHE A 106 23.85 -19.83 30.84
N SER A 107 24.05 -19.56 32.13
CA SER A 107 24.44 -18.25 32.66
C SER A 107 25.74 -17.66 32.09
N SER A 108 26.50 -18.42 31.27
CA SER A 108 27.67 -17.91 30.58
C SER A 108 27.31 -16.79 29.58
N ASN A 109 28.26 -15.88 29.32
CA ASN A 109 28.07 -14.75 28.40
C ASN A 109 28.17 -15.15 26.91
N PHE A 110 28.20 -16.45 26.60
CA PHE A 110 28.48 -16.98 25.27
C PHE A 110 27.22 -17.51 24.60
N ASN A 111 27.29 -17.70 23.28
CA ASN A 111 26.15 -18.19 22.50
C ASN A 111 25.92 -19.67 22.81
N THR A 112 24.98 -19.95 23.71
CA THR A 112 24.51 -21.31 23.99
C THR A 112 23.20 -21.57 23.26
N ASN A 113 23.09 -22.67 22.53
CA ASN A 113 21.87 -23.03 21.80
C ASN A 113 21.36 -24.41 22.23
N VAL A 114 20.07 -24.52 22.56
CA VAL A 114 19.41 -25.81 22.77
C VAL A 114 18.40 -26.04 21.68
N VAL A 115 18.57 -27.11 20.92
CA VAL A 115 17.66 -27.52 19.85
C VAL A 115 16.80 -28.68 20.33
N LEU A 116 15.51 -28.43 20.47
CA LEU A 116 14.50 -29.39 20.91
C LEU A 116 13.77 -29.96 19.70
N ASN A 117 14.00 -31.23 19.38
CA ASN A 117 13.24 -31.93 18.33
C ASN A 117 12.18 -32.87 18.89
N GLY A 118 12.15 -33.15 20.21
CA GLY A 118 11.16 -33.99 20.89
C GLY A 118 9.80 -33.33 21.08
N TYR A 119 8.75 -34.12 21.34
CA TYR A 119 7.38 -33.62 21.53
C TYR A 119 7.08 -33.25 22.99
N ASP A 120 7.64 -34.01 23.92
CA ASP A 120 7.37 -33.90 25.35
C ASP A 120 8.66 -33.45 26.03
N ASN A 121 8.89 -32.14 26.00
CA ASN A 121 10.02 -31.51 26.65
C ASN A 121 9.56 -30.91 27.98
N TYR A 122 10.42 -30.95 28.99
CA TYR A 122 10.18 -30.39 30.30
C TYR A 122 11.47 -29.80 30.86
N ILE A 123 11.41 -28.57 31.37
CA ILE A 123 12.53 -27.91 32.06
C ILE A 123 11.99 -27.25 33.33
N ASN A 124 12.45 -27.73 34.48
CA ASN A 124 12.06 -27.21 35.79
C ASN A 124 12.84 -25.94 36.15
N ASN A 125 14.16 -25.93 35.92
CA ASN A 125 15.03 -24.81 36.26
C ASN A 125 15.96 -24.45 35.10
N LEU A 126 15.65 -23.35 34.41
CA LEU A 126 16.50 -22.75 33.39
C LEU A 126 17.17 -21.48 33.93
N ILE A 127 18.50 -21.46 33.91
CA ILE A 127 19.27 -20.23 34.13
C ILE A 127 19.71 -19.73 32.74
N ALA A 128 18.93 -18.84 32.15
CA ALA A 128 19.23 -18.30 30.82
C ALA A 128 20.45 -17.37 30.86
N GLY A 129 21.32 -17.49 29.85
CA GLY A 129 22.46 -16.60 29.66
C GLY A 129 22.10 -15.31 28.95
N THR A 130 23.06 -14.41 28.81
CA THR A 130 22.88 -13.14 28.08
C THR A 130 22.75 -13.34 26.57
N SER A 131 23.09 -14.52 26.06
CA SER A 131 23.07 -14.85 24.62
C SER A 131 22.49 -16.24 24.34
N SER A 132 21.82 -16.87 25.31
CA SER A 132 21.28 -18.22 25.13
C SER A 132 20.05 -18.25 24.22
N THR A 133 19.92 -19.29 23.40
CA THR A 133 18.79 -19.51 22.49
C THR A 133 18.19 -20.88 22.76
N ILE A 134 16.86 -20.95 22.85
CA ILE A 134 16.12 -22.21 22.76
C ILE A 134 15.47 -22.27 21.38
N THR A 135 15.67 -23.36 20.67
CA THR A 135 15.19 -23.60 19.31
C THR A 135 14.23 -24.79 19.32
N TYR A 136 12.98 -24.57 18.94
CA TYR A 136 11.96 -25.61 18.77
C TYR A 136 11.89 -26.06 17.31
N ASN A 137 12.46 -27.22 17.01
CA ASN A 137 12.84 -27.63 15.65
C ASN A 137 12.16 -28.93 15.17
N ALA A 138 11.08 -29.38 15.78
CA ALA A 138 10.39 -30.59 15.28
C ALA A 138 9.63 -30.35 13.95
N GLN A 139 9.41 -31.41 13.16
CA GLN A 139 8.53 -31.32 11.98
C GLN A 139 7.03 -31.41 12.33
N TYR A 140 6.72 -31.83 13.56
CA TYR A 140 5.38 -31.95 14.12
C TYR A 140 5.14 -30.85 15.17
N THR A 141 3.92 -30.78 15.70
CA THR A 141 3.52 -29.78 16.70
C THR A 141 4.35 -29.87 17.99
N GLN A 142 4.83 -28.73 18.50
CA GLN A 142 5.44 -28.65 19.84
C GLN A 142 4.78 -27.57 20.68
N PHE A 143 4.92 -27.69 21.99
CA PHE A 143 4.49 -26.70 22.96
C PHE A 143 5.70 -25.92 23.48
N ILE A 144 5.63 -24.60 23.39
CA ILE A 144 6.61 -23.69 23.98
C ILE A 144 6.44 -23.74 25.49
N LEU A 145 7.55 -23.95 26.19
CA LEU A 145 7.57 -24.14 27.63
C LEU A 145 7.48 -22.79 28.35
N ASP A 146 6.91 -22.79 29.55
CA ASP A 146 6.89 -21.60 30.40
C ASP A 146 8.27 -21.33 31.01
N LEU A 147 9.12 -20.59 30.29
CA LEU A 147 10.52 -20.37 30.65
C LEU A 147 10.93 -18.89 30.46
N PRO A 148 11.94 -18.41 31.23
CA PRO A 148 12.52 -17.09 31.03
C PRO A 148 13.45 -17.09 29.80
N TYR A 149 12.89 -16.87 28.61
CA TYR A 149 13.67 -16.89 27.38
C TYR A 149 14.60 -15.67 27.25
N ARG A 150 15.87 -15.93 26.92
CA ARG A 150 16.74 -14.90 26.33
C ARG A 150 16.43 -14.73 24.85
N ASN A 151 16.74 -15.72 24.02
CA ASN A 151 16.30 -15.77 22.64
C ASN A 151 15.45 -17.02 22.40
N LEU A 152 14.46 -16.92 21.51
CA LEU A 152 13.61 -18.03 21.10
C LEU A 152 13.64 -18.17 19.58
N THR A 153 13.78 -19.39 19.08
CA THR A 153 13.59 -19.71 17.66
C THR A 153 12.55 -20.81 17.51
N THR A 154 11.55 -20.61 16.66
CA THR A 154 10.73 -21.70 16.12
C THR A 154 11.24 -22.01 14.74
N SER A 155 11.40 -23.28 14.38
CA SER A 155 11.94 -23.69 13.08
C SER A 155 11.24 -24.95 12.58
N ASN A 156 11.49 -25.31 11.31
CA ASN A 156 10.82 -26.39 10.59
C ASN A 156 9.30 -26.17 10.44
N THR A 157 8.62 -27.17 9.85
CA THR A 157 7.22 -27.08 9.39
C THR A 157 6.18 -27.31 10.49
N GLY A 158 6.58 -27.81 11.66
CA GLY A 158 5.64 -28.07 12.75
C GLY A 158 5.18 -26.78 13.42
N LEU A 159 3.90 -26.71 13.79
CA LEU A 159 3.36 -25.57 14.53
C LEU A 159 3.90 -25.55 15.97
N ARG A 160 4.04 -24.36 16.55
CA ARG A 160 4.42 -24.17 17.95
C ARG A 160 3.32 -23.44 18.67
N TYR A 161 2.86 -23.96 19.81
CA TYR A 161 1.85 -23.30 20.62
C TYR A 161 2.49 -22.72 21.88
N LEU A 162 2.19 -21.46 22.19
CA LEU A 162 2.39 -20.97 23.54
C LEU A 162 1.46 -21.71 24.51
N THR A 163 1.98 -22.01 25.70
CA THR A 163 1.19 -22.63 26.80
C THR A 163 1.04 -21.72 28.01
N SER A 164 1.68 -20.55 27.98
CA SER A 164 1.68 -19.54 29.03
C SER A 164 2.01 -18.17 28.42
N ASN A 165 1.78 -17.12 29.21
CA ASN A 165 2.26 -15.79 28.86
C ASN A 165 3.79 -15.79 28.81
N THR A 166 4.34 -15.39 27.68
CA THR A 166 5.76 -15.55 27.39
C THR A 166 6.46 -14.21 27.25
N VAL A 167 7.60 -14.05 27.94
CA VAL A 167 8.48 -12.89 27.78
C VAL A 167 9.83 -13.33 27.24
N ILE A 168 10.24 -12.74 26.13
CA ILE A 168 11.52 -12.97 25.48
C ILE A 168 12.36 -11.70 25.64
N THR A 169 13.42 -11.78 26.44
CA THR A 169 14.24 -10.60 26.77
C THR A 169 15.17 -10.15 25.65
N GLY A 170 15.42 -11.02 24.67
CA GLY A 170 16.21 -10.79 23.47
C GLY A 170 15.38 -11.00 22.20
N ASN A 171 15.94 -11.70 21.21
CA ASN A 171 15.32 -11.83 19.89
C ASN A 171 14.38 -13.03 19.80
N LEU A 172 13.33 -12.87 18.99
CA LEU A 172 12.44 -13.94 18.56
C LEU A 172 12.65 -14.20 17.06
N THR A 173 12.89 -15.44 16.66
CA THR A 173 12.84 -15.87 15.25
C THR A 173 11.71 -16.86 15.06
N VAL A 174 10.78 -16.55 14.16
CA VAL A 174 9.54 -17.32 13.98
C VAL A 174 9.50 -17.95 12.61
N PHE A 175 9.32 -19.27 12.55
CA PHE A 175 8.95 -19.99 11.32
C PHE A 175 7.52 -20.49 11.36
N ASN A 176 7.04 -20.96 12.50
CA ASN A 176 5.65 -21.31 12.78
C ASN A 176 5.39 -21.11 14.28
N LEU A 177 4.54 -20.16 14.68
CA LEU A 177 4.18 -19.90 16.07
C LEU A 177 2.74 -19.42 16.17
N GLU A 178 1.96 -20.08 17.03
CA GLU A 178 0.62 -19.72 17.44
C GLU A 178 0.65 -19.29 18.92
N CYS A 179 0.20 -18.07 19.19
CA CYS A 179 0.11 -17.54 20.55
C CYS A 179 -1.18 -17.90 21.29
N ASP A 180 -2.22 -18.36 20.58
CA ASP A 180 -3.53 -18.69 21.15
C ASP A 180 -4.04 -17.57 22.07
N ASN A 181 -4.47 -17.89 23.30
CA ASN A 181 -4.97 -16.94 24.30
C ASN A 181 -3.87 -16.25 25.12
N TYR A 182 -2.59 -16.56 24.88
CA TYR A 182 -1.49 -16.10 25.72
C TYR A 182 -0.85 -14.81 25.22
N ASP A 183 -0.39 -14.00 26.16
CA ASP A 183 0.34 -12.77 25.88
C ASP A 183 1.80 -13.09 25.48
N LEU A 184 2.35 -12.28 24.58
CA LEU A 184 3.74 -12.38 24.16
C LEU A 184 4.40 -11.00 24.20
N THR A 185 5.50 -10.91 24.94
CA THR A 185 6.38 -9.72 24.93
C THR A 185 7.74 -10.08 24.38
N VAL A 186 8.22 -9.31 23.39
CA VAL A 186 9.56 -9.45 22.82
C VAL A 186 10.32 -8.14 22.96
N ASN A 187 11.41 -8.16 23.72
CA ASN A 187 12.21 -6.97 23.97
C ASN A 187 13.22 -6.68 22.85
N GLY A 188 13.71 -7.71 22.16
CA GLY A 188 14.57 -7.60 20.99
C GLY A 188 13.79 -7.59 19.68
N ILE A 189 14.48 -7.89 18.58
CA ILE A 189 13.89 -7.95 17.24
C ILE A 189 13.09 -9.24 17.09
N THR A 190 11.88 -9.14 16.54
CA THR A 190 11.09 -10.29 16.10
C THR A 190 11.28 -10.47 14.60
N ARG A 191 11.80 -11.62 14.18
CA ARG A 191 12.06 -11.97 12.79
C ARG A 191 11.11 -13.05 12.31
N CYS A 192 10.21 -12.74 11.37
CA CYS A 192 9.31 -13.73 10.77
C CYS A 192 9.89 -14.29 9.47
N ALA A 193 10.13 -15.60 9.44
CA ALA A 193 10.68 -16.35 8.31
C ALA A 193 9.74 -16.38 7.10
N GLN A 194 10.27 -16.94 6.00
CA GLN A 194 9.49 -17.08 4.79
C GLN A 194 8.35 -18.10 4.97
N ALA A 195 7.13 -17.69 4.66
CA ALA A 195 6.01 -18.61 4.67
C ALA A 195 6.13 -19.64 3.54
N THR A 196 6.09 -20.92 3.89
CA THR A 196 5.92 -22.02 2.92
C THR A 196 4.46 -22.48 2.82
N SER A 197 3.58 -22.01 3.70
CA SER A 197 2.16 -22.35 3.78
C SER A 197 1.27 -21.11 4.00
N ALA A 198 -0.02 -21.26 3.71
CA ALA A 198 -1.01 -20.18 3.82
C ALA A 198 -1.37 -19.81 5.27
N ASP A 199 -1.21 -20.73 6.23
CA ASP A 199 -1.77 -20.63 7.59
C ASP A 199 -1.05 -19.66 8.55
N GLY A 200 -0.05 -18.93 8.06
CA GLY A 200 0.71 -17.97 8.86
C GLY A 200 2.01 -18.55 9.42
N VAL A 201 3.09 -17.79 9.27
CA VAL A 201 4.37 -18.05 9.96
C VAL A 201 4.23 -17.66 11.44
N PHE A 202 3.41 -16.64 11.72
CA PHE A 202 3.18 -16.13 13.05
C PHE A 202 1.71 -15.76 13.22
N SER A 203 1.03 -16.39 14.17
CA SER A 203 -0.40 -16.26 14.36
C SER A 203 -0.80 -16.07 15.82
N LYS A 204 -1.93 -15.39 16.00
CA LYS A 204 -2.64 -15.25 17.27
C LYS A 204 -4.14 -15.34 17.00
N SER A 205 -4.69 -16.50 17.27
CA SER A 205 -6.08 -16.87 17.02
C SER A 205 -7.01 -16.60 18.21
N GLY A 206 -6.47 -16.44 19.42
CA GLY A 206 -7.21 -16.04 20.62
C GLY A 206 -6.99 -14.57 21.02
N PRO A 207 -7.79 -14.05 21.98
CA PRO A 207 -7.55 -12.75 22.61
C PRO A 207 -6.18 -12.66 23.30
N GLY A 208 -5.82 -11.45 23.71
CA GLY A 208 -4.59 -11.16 24.46
C GLY A 208 -3.76 -10.05 23.82
N ASN A 209 -2.58 -9.85 24.37
CA ASN A 209 -1.69 -8.76 24.02
C ASN A 209 -0.40 -9.26 23.38
N LEU A 210 0.05 -8.57 22.33
CA LEU A 210 1.37 -8.73 21.73
C LEU A 210 2.13 -7.43 21.93
N LEU A 211 3.32 -7.49 22.52
CA LEU A 211 4.20 -6.33 22.71
C LEU A 211 5.54 -6.58 21.99
N PHE A 212 5.83 -5.75 21.00
CA PHE A 212 7.10 -5.74 20.27
C PHE A 212 7.88 -4.47 20.62
N VAL A 213 8.87 -4.60 21.51
CA VAL A 213 9.73 -3.47 21.87
C VAL A 213 10.77 -3.21 20.79
N GLY A 214 11.38 -4.28 20.26
CA GLY A 214 12.19 -4.19 19.05
C GLY A 214 11.33 -4.22 17.78
N GLU A 215 11.98 -4.02 16.64
CA GLU A 215 11.33 -4.05 15.32
C GLU A 215 10.70 -5.42 15.04
N LEU A 216 9.48 -5.42 14.51
CA LEU A 216 8.92 -6.59 13.84
C LEU A 216 9.41 -6.61 12.40
N SER A 217 10.33 -7.52 12.09
CA SER A 217 11.04 -7.57 10.82
C SER A 217 10.85 -8.90 10.08
N ARG A 218 11.08 -8.89 8.77
CA ARG A 218 11.14 -10.12 7.97
C ARG A 218 12.48 -10.86 8.12
N LEU A 219 12.44 -12.17 7.92
CA LEU A 219 13.58 -13.04 7.66
C LEU A 219 13.37 -13.67 6.27
N GLY A 220 13.97 -13.06 5.24
CA GLY A 220 13.80 -13.45 3.84
C GLY A 220 12.83 -12.54 3.07
N ASN A 221 12.15 -13.11 2.08
CA ASN A 221 11.41 -12.32 1.08
C ASN A 221 9.95 -12.01 1.45
N GLN A 222 9.24 -12.92 2.15
CA GLN A 222 7.78 -12.80 2.41
C GLN A 222 7.40 -13.52 3.71
N ALA A 223 6.70 -12.87 4.64
CA ALA A 223 6.10 -13.54 5.80
C ALA A 223 4.57 -13.60 5.67
N ASN A 224 3.93 -14.50 6.43
CA ASN A 224 2.49 -14.52 6.65
C ASN A 224 2.21 -14.26 8.14
N ILE A 225 1.41 -13.25 8.45
CA ILE A 225 1.00 -12.92 9.83
C ILE A 225 -0.52 -12.97 9.91
N ASN A 226 -1.04 -13.72 10.89
CA ASN A 226 -2.47 -13.89 11.10
C ASN A 226 -2.88 -13.61 12.55
N PHE A 227 -3.46 -12.44 12.77
CA PHE A 227 -3.97 -12.00 14.06
C PHE A 227 -5.51 -12.02 14.09
N SER A 228 -6.12 -13.08 13.56
CA SER A 228 -7.58 -13.26 13.52
C SER A 228 -8.25 -13.37 14.90
N GLY A 229 -7.48 -13.58 15.96
CA GLY A 229 -7.95 -13.56 17.35
C GLY A 229 -8.28 -12.17 17.91
N ASN A 230 -8.13 -11.13 17.09
CA ASN A 230 -8.36 -9.73 17.46
C ASN A 230 -7.48 -9.27 18.65
N PRO A 231 -6.15 -9.55 18.65
CA PRO A 231 -5.29 -9.15 19.76
C PRO A 231 -5.06 -7.64 19.78
N ASN A 232 -4.72 -7.12 20.96
CA ASN A 232 -4.11 -5.80 21.04
C ASN A 232 -2.61 -5.94 20.77
N VAL A 233 -2.10 -5.19 19.81
CA VAL A 233 -0.69 -5.24 19.41
C VAL A 233 -0.05 -3.90 19.68
N GLU A 234 1.04 -3.88 20.44
CA GLU A 234 1.82 -2.68 20.74
C GLU A 234 3.21 -2.78 20.08
N PHE A 235 3.59 -1.74 19.34
CA PHE A 235 4.91 -1.58 18.74
C PHE A 235 5.66 -0.42 19.38
N ARG A 236 6.94 -0.65 19.71
CA ARG A 236 7.90 0.38 20.12
C ARG A 236 9.11 0.51 19.20
N GLY A 237 9.33 -0.50 18.35
CA GLY A 237 10.44 -0.57 17.40
C GLY A 237 10.04 -0.44 15.93
N GLY A 238 8.76 -0.24 15.62
CA GLY A 238 8.24 -0.19 14.25
C GLY A 238 8.08 -1.57 13.58
N ILE A 239 7.83 -1.53 12.27
CA ILE A 239 7.51 -2.69 11.42
C ILE A 239 8.29 -2.56 10.10
N ASN A 240 9.02 -3.62 9.74
CA ASN A 240 9.75 -3.74 8.47
C ASN A 240 9.52 -5.11 7.84
N MET A 241 8.44 -5.21 7.08
CA MET A 241 7.88 -6.47 6.63
C MET A 241 7.60 -6.46 5.13
N ASN A 242 7.95 -7.57 4.48
CA ASN A 242 7.37 -7.92 3.19
C ASN A 242 6.34 -9.00 3.49
N ILE A 243 5.09 -8.75 3.19
CA ILE A 243 4.00 -9.62 3.61
C ILE A 243 3.28 -10.13 2.37
N LEU A 244 3.08 -11.45 2.32
CA LEU A 244 2.19 -12.07 1.35
C LEU A 244 0.75 -11.99 1.88
N ASN A 245 0.52 -12.48 3.10
CA ASN A 245 -0.77 -12.38 3.79
C ASN A 245 -0.64 -11.66 5.16
N PHE A 246 -1.35 -10.54 5.32
CA PHE A 246 -1.47 -9.80 6.58
C PHE A 246 -2.94 -9.74 6.99
N SER A 247 -3.27 -10.33 8.13
CA SER A 247 -4.58 -10.21 8.78
C SER A 247 -4.40 -9.68 10.19
N THR A 248 -4.97 -8.52 10.49
CA THR A 248 -4.84 -7.87 11.81
C THR A 248 -5.93 -8.26 12.81
N GLY A 249 -7.03 -8.85 12.34
CA GLY A 249 -8.28 -8.89 13.11
C GLY A 249 -8.80 -7.49 13.44
N SER A 250 -9.69 -7.39 14.42
CA SER A 250 -10.36 -6.17 14.90
C SER A 250 -9.81 -5.59 16.20
N GLY A 251 -8.75 -6.16 16.77
CA GLY A 251 -8.07 -5.63 17.96
C GLY A 251 -7.37 -4.29 17.66
N THR A 252 -6.67 -3.68 18.62
CA THR A 252 -6.03 -2.37 18.41
C THR A 252 -4.53 -2.48 18.16
N PHE A 253 -4.01 -1.76 17.16
CA PHE A 253 -2.59 -1.67 16.87
C PHE A 253 -2.05 -0.33 17.35
N THR A 254 -1.24 -0.35 18.40
CA THR A 254 -0.75 0.84 19.09
C THR A 254 0.72 1.04 18.82
N PHE A 255 1.12 2.25 18.42
CA PHE A 255 2.52 2.66 18.35
C PHE A 255 2.82 3.52 19.57
N THR A 256 3.74 3.08 20.42
CA THR A 256 4.13 3.78 21.65
C THR A 256 5.63 4.01 21.66
N THR A 257 6.07 5.21 22.06
CA THR A 257 7.49 5.60 22.18
C THR A 257 8.26 5.68 20.84
N ASN A 258 9.30 6.53 20.83
CA ASN A 258 10.21 6.77 19.71
C ASN A 258 9.53 7.17 18.38
N HIS A 259 10.33 7.61 17.41
CA HIS A 259 9.84 7.70 16.04
C HIS A 259 9.86 6.30 15.42
N GLN A 260 8.72 5.87 14.87
CA GLN A 260 8.56 4.52 14.34
C GLN A 260 8.29 4.55 12.85
N ILE A 261 8.69 3.47 12.18
CA ILE A 261 8.51 3.28 10.75
C ILE A 261 7.56 2.10 10.54
N ILE A 262 6.64 2.25 9.60
CA ILE A 262 5.87 1.18 8.98
C ILE A 262 6.40 1.06 7.54
N ASP A 263 7.21 0.04 7.27
CA ASP A 263 7.58 -0.40 5.92
C ASP A 263 6.92 -1.77 5.71
N ILE A 264 5.72 -1.76 5.13
CA ILE A 264 4.99 -2.98 4.77
C ILE A 264 4.84 -3.03 3.26
N ARG A 265 5.45 -4.02 2.62
CA ARG A 265 5.28 -4.28 1.19
C ARG A 265 4.37 -5.47 1.01
N ILE A 266 3.18 -5.23 0.49
CA ILE A 266 2.19 -6.27 0.23
C ILE A 266 2.44 -6.82 -1.17
N TYR A 267 2.92 -8.06 -1.26
CA TYR A 267 3.03 -8.78 -2.53
C TYR A 267 1.67 -9.41 -2.84
N ASN A 268 1.08 -9.10 -4.00
CA ASN A 268 -0.21 -9.64 -4.50
C ASN A 268 -1.51 -9.07 -3.92
N GLY A 269 -1.48 -7.91 -3.26
CA GLY A 269 -2.67 -7.04 -3.12
C GLY A 269 -3.78 -7.48 -2.15
N THR A 270 -3.62 -8.54 -1.36
CA THR A 270 -4.68 -9.04 -0.45
C THR A 270 -4.50 -8.67 1.03
N GLY A 271 -3.36 -8.08 1.42
CA GLY A 271 -3.16 -7.65 2.80
C GLY A 271 -4.13 -6.52 3.19
N THR A 272 -4.88 -6.73 4.26
CA THR A 272 -5.86 -5.76 4.77
C THR A 272 -5.62 -5.51 6.26
N TRP A 273 -5.65 -4.22 6.63
CA TRP A 273 -5.50 -3.76 8.00
C TRP A 273 -6.89 -3.40 8.54
N ILE A 274 -7.53 -4.37 9.20
CA ILE A 274 -8.89 -4.24 9.74
C ILE A 274 -8.88 -3.52 11.10
N ALA A 275 -7.79 -3.65 11.85
CA ALA A 275 -7.64 -3.07 13.18
C ALA A 275 -7.48 -1.53 13.14
N PRO A 276 -7.98 -0.77 14.12
CA PRO A 276 -7.57 0.62 14.28
C PRO A 276 -6.06 0.72 14.56
N ILE A 277 -5.43 1.72 13.95
CA ILE A 277 -4.07 2.17 14.25
C ILE A 277 -4.16 3.38 15.19
N LEU A 278 -3.55 3.26 16.37
CA LEU A 278 -3.48 4.31 17.38
C LEU A 278 -2.02 4.71 17.63
N ILE A 279 -1.70 5.99 17.47
CA ILE A 279 -0.40 6.56 17.77
C ILE A 279 -0.48 7.19 19.15
N LYS A 280 0.30 6.69 20.12
CA LYS A 280 0.27 7.21 21.49
C LYS A 280 1.46 8.09 21.82
N GLY A 281 1.18 9.21 22.46
CA GLY A 281 2.18 10.22 22.82
C GLY A 281 2.60 11.10 21.64
N ALA A 282 3.48 12.06 21.93
CA ALA A 282 4.03 13.00 20.98
C ALA A 282 5.12 12.33 20.10
N ILE A 283 4.71 11.32 19.33
CA ILE A 283 5.61 10.55 18.47
C ILE A 283 5.21 10.68 17.01
N THR A 284 6.18 10.39 16.14
CA THR A 284 5.97 10.32 14.69
C THR A 284 5.98 8.87 14.23
N VAL A 285 4.96 8.46 13.49
CA VAL A 285 4.91 7.19 12.75
C VAL A 285 4.96 7.48 11.25
N THR A 286 5.91 6.86 10.55
CA THR A 286 6.13 7.10 9.11
C THR A 286 5.81 5.85 8.30
N ASN A 287 4.86 5.95 7.36
CA ASN A 287 4.65 4.96 6.30
C ASN A 287 5.73 5.18 5.20
N ASN A 288 6.77 4.35 5.14
CA ASN A 288 8.09 4.77 4.62
C ASN A 288 8.49 4.31 3.21
N VAL A 289 7.62 3.76 2.35
CA VAL A 289 8.07 3.38 0.99
C VAL A 289 7.07 3.65 -0.13
N ASN A 290 7.61 3.90 -1.34
CA ASN A 290 6.87 4.09 -2.60
C ASN A 290 5.99 2.88 -3.00
N LEU A 291 6.16 1.72 -2.35
CA LEU A 291 5.37 0.50 -2.57
C LEU A 291 4.60 0.04 -1.32
N SER A 292 4.63 0.83 -0.24
CA SER A 292 3.87 0.47 0.96
C SER A 292 2.45 0.88 0.74
N ILE A 293 1.57 -0.10 0.83
CA ILE A 293 0.14 0.09 0.71
C ILE A 293 -0.45 -0.29 2.06
N ILE A 294 -0.94 0.69 2.79
CA ILE A 294 -1.78 0.46 3.96
C ILE A 294 -3.22 0.47 3.49
N ASN A 295 -3.78 -0.73 3.29
CA ASN A 295 -5.21 -0.90 3.01
C ASN A 295 -5.96 -1.03 4.33
N THR A 296 -6.50 0.05 4.87
CA THR A 296 -7.19 0.01 6.16
C THR A 296 -8.72 0.05 6.02
N TYR A 297 -9.38 -0.78 6.84
CA TYR A 297 -10.84 -0.80 7.02
C TYR A 297 -11.25 -0.12 8.34
N SER A 298 -10.31 0.54 9.01
CA SER A 298 -10.51 1.18 10.30
C SER A 298 -9.73 2.50 10.37
N THR A 299 -9.66 3.10 11.56
CA THR A 299 -9.11 4.43 11.76
C THR A 299 -7.60 4.41 11.91
N ILE A 300 -6.94 5.46 11.42
CA ILE A 300 -5.57 5.83 11.82
C ILE A 300 -5.69 7.11 12.63
N ASN A 301 -5.33 7.10 13.90
CA ASN A 301 -5.51 8.27 14.78
C ASN A 301 -4.37 8.44 15.79
N GLY A 302 -4.15 9.66 16.25
CA GLY A 302 -3.39 9.95 17.45
C GLY A 302 -4.26 9.85 18.71
N ASP A 303 -3.63 9.63 19.87
CA ASP A 303 -4.28 9.84 21.18
C ASP A 303 -4.12 11.27 21.70
N ASN A 304 -3.25 12.07 21.07
CA ASN A 304 -3.02 13.48 21.38
C ASN A 304 -2.71 14.29 20.11
N THR A 305 -2.76 15.61 20.22
CA THR A 305 -2.59 16.55 19.11
C THR A 305 -1.18 16.61 18.51
N GLU A 306 -0.17 16.09 19.21
CA GLU A 306 1.23 16.07 18.77
C GLU A 306 1.60 14.74 18.08
N SER A 307 0.76 13.70 18.20
CA SER A 307 0.92 12.46 17.44
C SER A 307 0.93 12.76 15.95
N THR A 308 1.95 12.31 15.24
CA THR A 308 2.13 12.61 13.81
C THR A 308 2.15 11.32 13.00
N PHE A 309 1.37 11.29 11.92
CA PHE A 309 1.46 10.26 10.90
C PHE A 309 1.97 10.86 9.59
N ILE A 310 3.15 10.43 9.14
CA ILE A 310 3.75 10.84 7.87
C ILE A 310 3.49 9.75 6.83
N ASN A 311 2.81 10.12 5.75
CA ASN A 311 2.60 9.24 4.61
C ASN A 311 3.63 9.51 3.51
N ASN A 312 4.55 8.56 3.26
CA ASN A 312 5.44 8.55 2.09
C ASN A 312 5.01 7.54 1.01
N GLY A 313 4.00 6.71 1.30
CA GLY A 313 3.51 5.65 0.42
C GLY A 313 2.04 5.82 0.07
N GLN A 314 1.34 4.69 -0.06
CA GLN A 314 -0.09 4.65 -0.32
C GLN A 314 -0.86 4.27 0.95
N VAL A 315 -1.92 5.01 1.24
CA VAL A 315 -2.91 4.68 2.29
C VAL A 315 -4.29 4.65 1.65
N ASN A 316 -4.93 3.49 1.64
CA ASN A 316 -6.29 3.30 1.12
C ASN A 316 -7.26 3.06 2.28
N LEU A 317 -8.37 3.78 2.30
CA LEU A 317 -9.44 3.69 3.26
C LEU A 317 -10.64 2.98 2.61
N PHE A 318 -11.07 1.82 3.13
CA PHE A 318 -12.11 1.00 2.48
C PHE A 318 -13.46 0.94 3.20
N ASN A 319 -13.55 1.30 4.48
CA ASN A 319 -14.83 1.21 5.21
C ASN A 319 -14.91 2.16 6.41
N ILE A 320 -14.57 3.43 6.19
CA ILE A 320 -14.51 4.41 7.27
C ILE A 320 -15.70 5.37 7.13
N THR A 321 -16.86 4.95 7.62
CA THR A 321 -18.03 5.82 7.70
C THR A 321 -17.82 6.85 8.81
N GLY A 322 -17.40 8.06 8.43
CA GLY A 322 -17.36 9.23 9.33
C GLY A 322 -16.11 9.41 10.18
N ALA A 323 -15.17 8.45 10.24
CA ALA A 323 -13.91 8.67 10.94
C ALA A 323 -12.87 9.30 10.02
N HIS A 324 -12.29 10.42 10.45
CA HIS A 324 -11.21 11.10 9.74
C HIS A 324 -9.87 10.40 10.03
N ILE A 325 -8.98 10.31 9.02
CA ILE A 325 -7.58 10.00 9.30
C ILE A 325 -7.03 11.12 10.19
N MET A 326 -6.41 10.74 11.30
CA MET A 326 -5.83 11.64 12.29
C MET A 326 -6.82 12.73 12.72
N SER A 327 -8.03 12.32 13.12
CA SER A 327 -8.99 13.22 13.81
C SER A 327 -8.38 13.89 15.05
N THR A 328 -7.38 13.26 15.65
CA THR A 328 -6.50 13.78 16.68
C THR A 328 -5.06 13.56 16.21
N GLY A 329 -4.23 14.59 16.29
CA GLY A 329 -2.86 14.59 15.79
C GLY A 329 -2.69 15.27 14.43
N LEU A 330 -1.53 15.07 13.81
CA LEU A 330 -1.14 15.65 12.54
C LEU A 330 -0.98 14.57 11.46
N PHE A 331 -1.56 14.81 10.29
CA PHE A 331 -1.37 13.97 9.11
C PHE A 331 -0.58 14.73 8.04
N ILE A 332 0.57 14.18 7.63
CA ILE A 332 1.46 14.81 6.65
C ILE A 332 1.54 13.95 5.39
N ASN A 333 1.28 14.55 4.23
CA ASN A 333 1.45 13.95 2.91
C ASN A 333 2.76 14.42 2.29
N ASN A 334 3.68 13.50 1.98
CA ASN A 334 4.91 13.81 1.25
C ASN A 334 4.77 13.66 -0.27
N ALA A 335 5.79 14.08 -1.03
CA ALA A 335 5.75 14.21 -2.49
C ALA A 335 5.47 12.91 -3.28
N THR A 336 5.59 11.74 -2.65
CA THR A 336 5.29 10.43 -3.25
C THR A 336 3.98 9.83 -2.75
N SER A 337 3.28 10.53 -1.85
CA SER A 337 2.12 9.96 -1.15
C SER A 337 0.88 9.86 -2.02
N LEU A 338 0.09 8.81 -1.79
CA LEU A 338 -1.24 8.63 -2.35
C LEU A 338 -2.21 8.30 -1.22
N ILE A 339 -3.37 8.97 -1.20
CA ILE A 339 -4.49 8.58 -0.34
C ILE A 339 -5.66 8.11 -1.18
N GLY A 340 -6.15 6.91 -0.91
CA GLY A 340 -7.38 6.37 -1.46
C GLY A 340 -8.56 6.54 -0.50
N PHE A 341 -9.63 7.21 -0.90
CA PHE A 341 -10.94 7.16 -0.23
C PHE A 341 -11.84 6.20 -1.02
N LEU A 342 -11.70 4.89 -0.76
CA LEU A 342 -12.20 3.79 -1.59
C LEU A 342 -13.36 3.06 -0.92
N PHE A 343 -14.43 3.78 -0.60
CA PHE A 343 -15.56 3.24 0.15
C PHE A 343 -16.90 3.86 -0.26
N ASN A 344 -17.98 3.18 0.08
CA ASN A 344 -19.35 3.61 -0.22
C ASN A 344 -19.87 4.60 0.82
N GLY A 345 -20.59 5.63 0.35
CA GLY A 345 -21.22 6.66 1.18
C GLY A 345 -20.59 8.04 1.01
N ASP A 346 -21.31 9.06 1.44
CA ASP A 346 -20.82 10.44 1.38
C ASP A 346 -19.67 10.66 2.36
N PHE A 347 -18.69 11.47 1.98
CA PHE A 347 -17.56 11.76 2.84
C PHE A 347 -16.92 13.11 2.54
N THR A 348 -16.61 13.87 3.59
CA THR A 348 -15.89 15.13 3.47
C THR A 348 -14.40 14.92 3.71
N LEU A 349 -13.57 15.30 2.74
CA LEU A 349 -12.12 15.20 2.82
C LEU A 349 -11.58 16.07 3.97
N PRO A 350 -10.82 15.50 4.93
CA PRO A 350 -10.44 16.20 6.15
C PRO A 350 -9.21 17.11 6.00
N ASN A 351 -8.37 16.93 4.98
CA ASN A 351 -7.11 17.66 4.81
C ASN A 351 -7.20 18.67 3.66
N TYR A 352 -6.26 19.62 3.62
CA TYR A 352 -6.22 20.69 2.62
C TYR A 352 -5.01 20.57 1.69
N THR A 353 -4.03 19.76 2.06
CA THR A 353 -2.84 19.48 1.25
C THR A 353 -2.70 17.98 1.05
N TYR A 354 -2.66 17.57 -0.20
CA TYR A 354 -2.39 16.20 -0.61
C TYR A 354 -1.26 16.19 -1.63
N ASN A 355 -0.58 15.06 -1.78
CA ASN A 355 0.17 14.83 -3.00
C ASN A 355 -0.76 14.31 -4.08
N SER A 356 -1.20 13.05 -3.96
CA SER A 356 -2.21 12.47 -4.85
C SER A 356 -3.40 11.94 -4.06
N VAL A 357 -4.59 12.02 -4.66
CA VAL A 357 -5.84 11.49 -4.11
C VAL A 357 -6.51 10.59 -5.14
N THR A 358 -6.99 9.43 -4.69
CA THR A 358 -7.92 8.60 -5.45
C THR A 358 -9.22 8.46 -4.67
N THR A 359 -10.37 8.70 -5.30
CA THR A 359 -11.68 8.38 -4.71
C THR A 359 -12.35 7.24 -5.48
N ALA A 360 -13.12 6.42 -4.78
CA ALA A 360 -13.96 5.38 -5.37
C ALA A 360 -15.15 5.04 -4.45
N GLY A 361 -16.09 4.26 -5.00
CA GLY A 361 -17.29 3.80 -4.30
C GLY A 361 -18.50 4.69 -4.57
N THR A 362 -19.65 4.33 -4.01
CA THR A 362 -20.88 5.12 -4.11
C THR A 362 -20.86 6.34 -3.18
N GLY A 363 -21.84 7.24 -3.34
CA GLY A 363 -21.93 8.50 -2.60
C GLY A 363 -20.95 9.55 -3.11
N THR A 364 -21.15 10.79 -2.67
CA THR A 364 -20.35 11.93 -3.10
C THR A 364 -19.19 12.17 -2.14
N LYS A 365 -17.97 12.23 -2.68
CA LYS A 365 -16.78 12.65 -1.93
C LYS A 365 -16.62 14.16 -2.08
N ILE A 366 -16.67 14.90 -0.97
CA ILE A 366 -16.79 16.36 -0.94
C ILE A 366 -15.51 16.98 -0.36
N LEU A 367 -15.03 18.11 -0.90
CA LEU A 367 -13.98 18.88 -0.25
C LEU A 367 -14.50 19.56 1.04
N GLY A 368 -13.73 19.48 2.13
CA GLY A 368 -14.05 20.16 3.39
C GLY A 368 -13.45 21.57 3.52
N LYS A 369 -12.57 21.97 2.59
CA LYS A 369 -11.81 23.23 2.59
C LYS A 369 -11.09 23.44 1.27
N ASN A 370 -10.54 24.64 1.06
CA ASN A 370 -9.66 24.93 -0.08
C ASN A 370 -8.51 23.91 -0.09
N THR A 371 -8.34 23.23 -1.22
CA THR A 371 -7.47 22.07 -1.30
C THR A 371 -6.46 22.22 -2.42
N SER A 372 -5.19 21.93 -2.12
CA SER A 372 -4.10 21.85 -3.08
C SER A 372 -3.54 20.43 -3.16
N MET A 373 -3.33 19.95 -4.38
CA MET A 373 -2.74 18.64 -4.68
C MET A 373 -1.52 18.84 -5.58
N THR A 374 -0.34 18.32 -5.18
CA THR A 374 0.87 18.44 -6.02
C THR A 374 0.94 17.42 -7.15
N GLY A 375 0.34 16.25 -6.94
CA GLY A 375 0.21 15.17 -7.89
C GLY A 375 -1.19 15.12 -8.51
N THR A 376 -1.77 13.91 -8.57
CA THR A 376 -2.99 13.63 -9.35
C THR A 376 -4.22 13.51 -8.47
N LEU A 377 -5.37 14.02 -8.95
CA LEU A 377 -6.69 13.67 -8.45
C LEU A 377 -7.34 12.64 -9.39
N THR A 378 -7.56 11.43 -8.92
CA THR A 378 -8.34 10.40 -9.63
C THR A 378 -9.68 10.21 -8.93
N PHE A 379 -10.80 10.28 -9.66
CA PHE A 379 -12.11 9.96 -9.10
C PHE A 379 -12.78 8.81 -9.84
N ASN A 380 -13.39 7.88 -9.09
CA ASN A 380 -14.15 6.72 -9.57
C ASN A 380 -15.51 6.66 -8.86
N GLY A 381 -16.29 7.71 -9.01
CA GLY A 381 -17.52 7.99 -8.27
C GLY A 381 -17.79 9.49 -8.33
N ASP A 382 -18.80 9.96 -7.59
CA ASP A 382 -19.08 11.38 -7.54
C ASP A 382 -18.08 12.11 -6.65
N PHE A 383 -17.55 13.23 -7.15
CA PHE A 383 -16.63 14.09 -6.42
C PHE A 383 -17.09 15.54 -6.52
N ASP A 384 -17.34 16.22 -5.40
CA ASP A 384 -17.78 17.61 -5.36
C ASP A 384 -16.78 18.51 -4.63
N CYS A 385 -16.39 19.59 -5.28
CA CYS A 385 -15.55 20.61 -4.66
C CYS A 385 -16.34 21.56 -3.73
N GLY A 386 -17.67 21.50 -3.71
CA GLY A 386 -18.52 22.33 -2.85
C GLY A 386 -18.30 23.82 -3.13
N THR A 387 -18.17 24.63 -2.07
CA THR A 387 -17.82 26.06 -2.14
C THR A 387 -16.31 26.33 -2.13
N TYR A 388 -15.48 25.31 -2.11
CA TYR A 388 -14.04 25.46 -1.90
C TYR A 388 -13.24 25.47 -3.20
N ASP A 389 -12.11 26.17 -3.19
CA ASP A 389 -11.18 26.19 -4.32
C ASP A 389 -10.39 24.87 -4.39
N LEU A 390 -10.09 24.43 -5.62
CA LEU A 390 -9.26 23.25 -5.88
C LEU A 390 -8.07 23.63 -6.76
N THR A 391 -6.87 23.27 -6.34
CA THR A 391 -5.66 23.33 -7.17
C THR A 391 -5.08 21.93 -7.30
N VAL A 392 -4.94 21.43 -8.53
CA VAL A 392 -4.27 20.16 -8.82
C VAL A 392 -3.09 20.48 -9.73
N ALA A 393 -1.87 20.48 -9.22
CA ALA A 393 -0.67 20.78 -10.02
C ALA A 393 -0.35 19.67 -11.02
N GLY A 394 -0.71 18.41 -10.72
CA GLY A 394 -0.72 17.32 -11.68
C GLY A 394 -2.02 17.28 -12.47
N SER A 395 -2.50 16.08 -12.76
CA SER A 395 -3.69 15.88 -13.58
C SER A 395 -4.95 15.61 -12.74
N LEU A 396 -6.10 15.95 -13.32
CA LEU A 396 -7.41 15.58 -12.81
C LEU A 396 -8.02 14.56 -13.77
N PHE A 397 -8.25 13.34 -13.27
CA PHE A 397 -8.74 12.22 -14.06
C PHE A 397 -9.98 11.55 -13.50
N GLN A 398 -10.94 11.23 -14.37
CA GLN A 398 -11.91 10.17 -14.08
C GLN A 398 -11.25 8.82 -14.40
N GLY A 399 -11.21 7.91 -13.43
CA GLY A 399 -10.77 6.53 -13.70
C GLY A 399 -11.87 5.71 -14.39
N ASN A 400 -11.81 4.38 -14.28
CA ASN A 400 -12.75 3.48 -14.98
C ASN A 400 -14.15 3.43 -14.35
N GLY A 401 -14.41 4.16 -13.27
CA GLY A 401 -15.70 4.19 -12.59
C GLY A 401 -16.71 5.17 -13.20
N ALA A 402 -18.00 4.85 -13.05
CA ALA A 402 -19.07 5.83 -13.25
C ALA A 402 -19.05 6.87 -12.13
N GLY A 403 -19.35 8.12 -12.47
CA GLY A 403 -19.35 9.25 -11.54
C GLY A 403 -19.30 10.56 -12.29
N THR A 404 -19.47 11.65 -11.56
CA THR A 404 -19.41 13.02 -12.08
C THR A 404 -18.54 13.89 -11.18
N PHE A 405 -17.72 14.75 -11.80
CA PHE A 405 -17.00 15.79 -11.10
C PHE A 405 -17.84 17.06 -11.00
N TYR A 406 -18.10 17.52 -9.78
CA TYR A 406 -18.96 18.65 -9.48
C TYR A 406 -18.18 19.83 -8.89
N LYS A 407 -18.75 21.01 -9.13
CA LYS A 407 -18.48 22.21 -8.34
C LYS A 407 -19.81 22.90 -8.10
N THR A 408 -20.44 22.57 -6.98
CA THR A 408 -21.81 23.05 -6.66
C THR A 408 -21.87 24.49 -6.16
N GLY A 409 -20.79 25.01 -5.57
CA GLY A 409 -20.66 26.42 -5.17
C GLY A 409 -19.65 27.20 -6.02
N GLY A 410 -19.65 28.53 -5.90
CA GLY A 410 -18.66 29.40 -6.56
C GLY A 410 -17.21 29.11 -6.14
N GLY A 411 -16.24 29.64 -6.88
CA GLY A 411 -14.81 29.46 -6.60
C GLY A 411 -13.99 29.18 -7.86
N ASN A 412 -12.75 28.74 -7.66
CA ASN A 412 -11.78 28.50 -8.73
C ASN A 412 -11.28 27.06 -8.71
N ILE A 413 -11.02 26.52 -9.90
CA ILE A 413 -10.36 25.23 -10.10
C ILE A 413 -9.15 25.45 -11.00
N LEU A 414 -7.95 25.07 -10.54
CA LEU A 414 -6.72 25.12 -11.32
C LEU A 414 -6.22 23.70 -11.58
N ILE A 415 -5.98 23.36 -12.84
CA ILE A 415 -5.43 22.08 -13.28
C ILE A 415 -4.10 22.32 -14.00
N GLY A 416 -3.01 21.85 -13.40
CA GLY A 416 -1.63 22.08 -13.81
C GLY A 416 -1.19 21.24 -15.01
N ALA A 417 -1.66 20.00 -15.08
CA ALA A 417 -1.44 19.10 -16.21
C ALA A 417 -2.75 18.88 -16.98
N TYR A 418 -3.21 17.63 -17.13
CA TYR A 418 -4.35 17.29 -17.98
C TYR A 418 -5.66 17.23 -17.19
N PHE A 419 -6.74 17.73 -17.80
CA PHE A 419 -8.13 17.47 -17.39
C PHE A 419 -8.72 16.40 -18.31
N GLY A 420 -9.01 15.20 -17.81
CA GLY A 420 -9.34 14.09 -18.72
C GLY A 420 -9.94 12.82 -18.13
N GLY A 421 -10.23 11.85 -19.00
CA GLY A 421 -10.60 10.48 -18.63
C GLY A 421 -9.46 9.48 -18.87
N GLY A 422 -9.28 8.49 -18.01
CA GLY A 422 -8.30 7.42 -18.21
C GLY A 422 -8.74 6.44 -19.30
N GLY A 423 -7.86 6.10 -20.25
CA GLY A 423 -7.93 4.86 -21.03
C GLY A 423 -9.24 4.57 -21.81
N GLY A 424 -9.96 5.59 -22.26
CA GLY A 424 -11.24 5.42 -22.97
C GLY A 424 -12.49 5.47 -22.09
N ALA A 425 -12.34 5.66 -20.78
CA ALA A 425 -13.47 5.90 -19.88
C ALA A 425 -14.18 7.21 -20.24
N SER A 426 -15.50 7.20 -20.08
CA SER A 426 -16.34 8.41 -20.17
C SER A 426 -15.98 9.38 -19.04
N PHE A 427 -15.71 10.63 -19.40
CA PHE A 427 -15.57 11.71 -18.44
C PHE A 427 -16.90 12.47 -18.28
N ASN A 428 -17.34 12.68 -17.04
CA ASN A 428 -18.49 13.52 -16.71
C ASN A 428 -18.11 14.67 -15.77
N ALA A 429 -18.59 15.88 -16.08
CA ALA A 429 -18.49 17.02 -15.18
C ALA A 429 -19.71 17.94 -15.26
N ASP A 430 -20.13 18.48 -14.11
CA ASP A 430 -21.21 19.45 -14.01
C ASP A 430 -20.81 20.66 -13.15
N PHE A 431 -20.70 21.81 -13.81
CA PHE A 431 -20.32 23.08 -13.23
C PHE A 431 -21.46 24.10 -13.25
N THR A 432 -22.69 23.69 -13.60
CA THR A 432 -23.83 24.61 -13.82
C THR A 432 -24.35 25.25 -12.55
N LEU A 433 -24.20 24.58 -11.41
CA LEU A 433 -24.65 25.08 -10.11
C LEU A 433 -23.68 26.12 -9.55
N GLY A 434 -22.37 25.83 -9.53
CA GLY A 434 -21.37 26.70 -8.94
C GLY A 434 -20.85 27.80 -9.86
N ASN A 435 -20.93 27.61 -11.18
CA ASN A 435 -20.35 28.49 -12.19
C ASN A 435 -18.88 28.91 -11.89
N PRO A 436 -17.99 27.96 -11.54
CA PRO A 436 -16.60 28.26 -11.20
C PRO A 436 -15.77 28.77 -12.37
N ASN A 437 -14.70 29.51 -12.06
CA ASN A 437 -13.63 29.72 -13.03
C ASN A 437 -12.71 28.50 -13.05
N LEU A 438 -12.35 28.04 -14.25
CA LEU A 438 -11.42 26.94 -14.47
C LEU A 438 -10.15 27.49 -15.13
N GLU A 439 -8.99 27.12 -14.62
CA GLU A 439 -7.69 27.40 -15.23
C GLU A 439 -7.03 26.09 -15.65
N PHE A 440 -6.70 25.98 -16.94
CA PHE A 440 -6.01 24.84 -17.53
C PHE A 440 -4.59 25.23 -17.93
N ARG A 441 -3.63 24.40 -17.55
CA ARG A 441 -2.20 24.58 -17.86
C ARG A 441 -1.60 23.47 -18.73
N GLY A 442 -2.23 22.28 -18.79
CA GLY A 442 -1.86 21.18 -19.69
C GLY A 442 -2.96 20.75 -20.65
N GLY A 443 -4.07 21.49 -20.73
CA GLY A 443 -5.14 21.27 -21.69
C GLY A 443 -6.21 20.28 -21.23
N ILE A 444 -7.08 19.93 -22.19
CA ILE A 444 -8.27 19.10 -21.99
C ILE A 444 -8.18 17.88 -22.90
N ASN A 445 -8.32 16.69 -22.32
CA ASN A 445 -8.38 15.43 -23.07
C ASN A 445 -9.45 14.52 -22.49
N VAL A 446 -10.68 14.69 -22.99
CA VAL A 446 -11.85 14.01 -22.46
C VAL A 446 -12.54 13.18 -23.56
N ASN A 447 -12.75 11.91 -23.27
CA ASN A 447 -13.73 11.10 -23.98
C ASN A 447 -15.08 11.33 -23.27
N VAL A 448 -15.84 12.30 -23.75
CA VAL A 448 -16.98 12.85 -22.99
C VAL A 448 -18.22 11.98 -23.11
N HIS A 449 -18.94 11.78 -22.00
CA HIS A 449 -20.37 11.46 -22.06
C HIS A 449 -21.23 12.71 -21.78
N SER A 450 -20.89 13.50 -20.75
CA SER A 450 -21.54 14.78 -20.46
C SER A 450 -20.59 15.78 -19.81
N ILE A 451 -20.43 16.98 -20.39
CA ILE A 451 -19.72 18.11 -19.76
C ILE A 451 -20.63 19.32 -19.80
N LYS A 452 -20.99 19.82 -18.63
CA LYS A 452 -21.73 21.07 -18.49
C LYS A 452 -20.82 22.13 -17.88
N THR A 453 -20.40 23.09 -18.71
CA THR A 453 -19.32 24.02 -18.36
C THR A 453 -19.67 25.06 -17.29
N GLY A 454 -20.97 25.32 -17.07
CA GLY A 454 -21.42 26.50 -16.32
C GLY A 454 -21.05 27.81 -17.03
N THR A 455 -21.29 28.94 -16.37
CA THR A 455 -21.06 30.29 -16.92
C THR A 455 -19.74 30.93 -16.49
N GLY A 456 -18.99 30.27 -15.60
CA GLY A 456 -17.66 30.75 -15.20
C GLY A 456 -16.63 30.63 -16.32
N THR A 457 -15.52 31.36 -16.21
CA THR A 457 -14.53 31.48 -17.30
C THR A 457 -13.59 30.28 -17.32
N TRP A 458 -13.38 29.70 -18.50
CA TRP A 458 -12.41 28.65 -18.76
C TRP A 458 -11.16 29.25 -19.40
N SER A 459 -10.08 29.35 -18.65
CA SER A 459 -8.84 30.02 -19.04
C SER A 459 -7.72 29.03 -19.34
N PHE A 460 -6.97 29.28 -20.42
CA PHE A 460 -5.75 28.56 -20.77
C PHE A 460 -4.58 29.52 -20.58
N THR A 461 -3.65 29.22 -19.67
CA THR A 461 -2.70 30.24 -19.15
C THR A 461 -1.22 29.94 -19.40
N THR A 462 -0.86 28.72 -19.80
CA THR A 462 0.54 28.33 -19.98
C THR A 462 0.75 27.40 -21.17
N ASN A 463 1.88 27.57 -21.87
CA ASN A 463 2.30 26.74 -23.00
C ASN A 463 1.24 26.63 -24.12
N ASN A 464 1.60 25.99 -25.23
CA ASN A 464 0.58 25.58 -26.19
C ASN A 464 -0.17 24.37 -25.63
N GLN A 465 -1.49 24.39 -25.72
CA GLN A 465 -2.37 23.39 -25.14
C GLN A 465 -3.30 22.79 -26.19
N ASN A 466 -3.80 21.58 -25.91
CA ASN A 466 -4.79 20.92 -26.75
C ASN A 466 -6.14 20.84 -26.03
N ILE A 467 -7.22 20.90 -26.80
CA ILE A 467 -8.56 20.54 -26.37
C ILE A 467 -9.00 19.37 -27.24
N PHE A 468 -9.33 18.26 -26.60
CA PHE A 468 -9.85 17.07 -27.24
C PHE A 468 -11.14 16.63 -26.57
N PHE A 469 -12.19 16.51 -27.39
CA PHE A 469 -13.50 15.97 -27.04
C PHE A 469 -13.82 14.78 -27.96
N GLY A 470 -13.74 13.56 -27.43
CA GLY A 470 -13.62 12.33 -28.24
C GLY A 470 -14.91 11.61 -28.70
N ILE A 471 -16.09 11.95 -28.17
CA ILE A 471 -17.35 11.24 -28.49
C ILE A 471 -18.39 12.25 -29.01
N PRO A 472 -19.08 11.97 -30.14
CA PRO A 472 -19.94 12.93 -30.84
C PRO A 472 -21.25 13.29 -30.11
N ASN A 473 -21.56 12.68 -28.96
CA ASN A 473 -22.87 12.80 -28.30
C ASN A 473 -22.98 13.99 -27.34
N ILE A 474 -22.22 15.07 -27.60
CA ILE A 474 -22.27 16.29 -26.78
C ILE A 474 -23.47 17.12 -27.26
N ASN A 475 -24.67 16.70 -26.87
CA ASN A 475 -25.84 17.59 -26.91
C ASN A 475 -25.72 18.73 -25.88
N ASP A 476 -24.73 18.65 -24.97
CA ASP A 476 -24.46 19.67 -23.98
C ASP A 476 -23.90 20.94 -24.64
N LEU A 477 -24.58 22.05 -24.39
CA LEU A 477 -24.18 23.37 -24.84
C LEU A 477 -23.09 23.92 -23.91
N LEU A 478 -21.90 24.17 -24.45
CA LEU A 478 -20.75 24.66 -23.70
C LEU A 478 -20.88 26.19 -23.55
N VAL A 479 -21.38 26.64 -22.41
CA VAL A 479 -21.78 28.04 -22.15
C VAL A 479 -20.68 28.91 -21.56
N ALA A 480 -19.61 28.32 -21.03
CA ALA A 480 -18.50 29.03 -20.41
C ALA A 480 -17.73 29.89 -21.42
N PRO A 481 -17.37 31.14 -21.09
CA PRO A 481 -16.38 31.89 -21.85
C PRO A 481 -15.03 31.14 -21.87
N LEU A 482 -14.45 30.97 -23.06
CA LEU A 482 -13.09 30.46 -23.24
C LEU A 482 -12.12 31.63 -23.40
N LEU A 483 -11.14 31.70 -22.51
CA LEU A 483 -10.09 32.72 -22.51
C LEU A 483 -8.72 32.10 -22.76
N ILE A 484 -8.02 32.57 -23.80
CA ILE A 484 -6.62 32.23 -24.07
C ILE A 484 -5.74 33.33 -23.48
N ASN A 485 -5.14 33.05 -22.32
CA ASN A 485 -4.36 34.02 -21.57
C ASN A 485 -2.87 33.94 -21.95
N GLY A 486 -2.35 34.98 -22.59
CA GLY A 486 -0.99 35.05 -23.12
C GLY A 486 -0.86 34.68 -24.61
N ALA A 487 0.36 34.84 -25.13
CA ALA A 487 0.73 34.53 -26.51
C ALA A 487 0.93 33.02 -26.72
N ILE A 488 -0.14 32.24 -26.55
CA ILE A 488 -0.14 30.78 -26.68
C ILE A 488 -1.17 30.31 -27.71
N THR A 489 -1.00 29.07 -28.17
CA THR A 489 -1.94 28.38 -29.05
C THR A 489 -2.73 27.33 -28.29
N VAL A 490 -4.06 27.40 -28.40
CA VAL A 490 -4.99 26.33 -27.97
C VAL A 490 -5.52 25.63 -29.22
N THR A 491 -5.20 24.35 -29.37
CA THR A 491 -5.54 23.56 -30.56
C THR A 491 -6.73 22.65 -30.27
N ASN A 492 -7.83 22.79 -31.02
CA ASN A 492 -8.95 21.84 -30.98
C ASN A 492 -8.68 20.67 -31.93
N THR A 493 -8.51 19.47 -31.37
CA THR A 493 -8.26 18.22 -32.11
C THR A 493 -9.36 17.18 -31.89
N GLY A 494 -10.49 17.57 -31.29
CA GLY A 494 -11.61 16.67 -31.02
C GLY A 494 -12.16 15.98 -32.26
N THR A 495 -12.78 14.82 -32.07
CA THR A 495 -13.52 14.10 -33.13
C THR A 495 -15.03 14.39 -33.08
N SER A 496 -15.50 14.98 -31.98
CA SER A 496 -16.88 15.45 -31.82
C SER A 496 -17.10 16.82 -32.48
N ASN A 497 -18.37 17.22 -32.63
CA ASN A 497 -18.78 18.56 -33.04
C ASN A 497 -19.28 19.36 -31.81
N PRO A 498 -18.39 19.85 -30.93
CA PRO A 498 -18.80 20.61 -29.77
C PRO A 498 -19.53 21.89 -30.19
N THR A 499 -20.59 22.21 -29.46
CA THR A 499 -21.35 23.45 -29.64
C THR A 499 -21.04 24.42 -28.50
N TRP A 500 -20.33 25.50 -28.81
CA TRP A 500 -19.86 26.49 -27.87
C TRP A 500 -20.71 27.77 -27.95
N LEU A 501 -21.35 28.15 -26.83
CA LEU A 501 -22.19 29.33 -26.67
C LEU A 501 -21.44 30.49 -26.00
N GLY A 502 -20.46 30.19 -25.16
CA GLY A 502 -19.60 31.21 -24.56
C GLY A 502 -18.76 31.96 -25.60
N THR A 503 -18.22 33.12 -25.23
CA THR A 503 -17.24 33.81 -26.08
C THR A 503 -15.94 33.01 -26.13
N ILE A 504 -15.22 33.05 -27.25
CA ILE A 504 -13.85 32.55 -27.36
C ILE A 504 -12.97 33.76 -27.64
N ASN A 505 -12.00 34.05 -26.76
CA ASN A 505 -11.17 35.22 -26.95
C ASN A 505 -9.74 35.04 -26.41
N GLY A 506 -8.81 35.85 -26.93
CA GLY A 506 -7.47 36.00 -26.39
C GLY A 506 -7.34 37.20 -25.46
N THR A 507 -6.26 37.23 -24.70
CA THR A 507 -5.78 38.44 -23.98
C THR A 507 -4.65 39.13 -24.73
N HIS A 508 -4.07 38.46 -25.73
CA HIS A 508 -2.93 38.94 -26.51
C HIS A 508 -3.22 38.79 -28.01
N ALA A 509 -2.67 39.66 -28.85
CA ALA A 509 -2.85 39.59 -30.31
C ALA A 509 -2.29 38.30 -30.94
N ALA A 510 -1.37 37.63 -30.23
CA ALA A 510 -0.80 36.34 -30.63
C ALA A 510 -1.46 35.12 -29.95
N SER A 511 -2.46 35.33 -29.08
CA SER A 511 -3.29 34.22 -28.58
C SER A 511 -3.98 33.55 -29.77
N THR A 512 -3.85 32.24 -29.93
CA THR A 512 -4.36 31.54 -31.13
C THR A 512 -5.33 30.44 -30.73
N PHE A 513 -6.52 30.43 -31.32
CA PHE A 513 -7.41 29.27 -31.33
C PHE A 513 -7.27 28.54 -32.67
N ASP A 514 -6.56 27.41 -32.67
CA ASP A 514 -6.32 26.59 -33.86
C ASP A 514 -7.34 25.45 -33.92
N ASN A 515 -8.36 25.59 -34.76
CA ASN A 515 -9.34 24.54 -34.94
C ASN A 515 -8.85 23.54 -36.00
N ARG A 516 -8.83 22.26 -35.67
CA ARG A 516 -8.47 21.16 -36.60
C ARG A 516 -9.58 20.12 -36.75
N ALA A 517 -10.76 20.42 -36.20
CA ALA A 517 -11.92 19.54 -36.16
C ALA A 517 -13.19 20.26 -36.63
N THR A 518 -14.35 19.60 -36.54
CA THR A 518 -15.64 20.30 -36.67
C THR A 518 -15.94 21.03 -35.36
N PHE A 519 -16.26 22.32 -35.42
CA PHE A 519 -16.54 23.14 -34.23
C PHE A 519 -17.71 24.07 -34.51
N THR A 520 -18.73 24.07 -33.65
CA THR A 520 -19.90 24.94 -33.78
C THR A 520 -19.88 26.06 -32.76
N TYR A 521 -19.85 27.31 -33.25
CA TYR A 521 -19.83 28.51 -32.43
C TYR A 521 -21.18 29.24 -32.52
N ARG A 522 -21.82 29.47 -31.36
CA ARG A 522 -23.16 30.05 -31.22
C ARG A 522 -23.18 31.24 -30.27
N ASN A 523 -22.19 32.11 -30.35
CA ASN A 523 -22.20 33.41 -29.70
C ASN A 523 -22.38 34.52 -30.75
N ALA A 524 -22.98 35.65 -30.37
CA ALA A 524 -23.24 36.77 -31.29
C ALA A 524 -21.95 37.50 -31.70
N GLN A 525 -20.99 37.61 -30.78
CA GLN A 525 -19.70 38.23 -30.99
C GLN A 525 -18.77 37.29 -31.76
N GLN A 526 -17.97 37.82 -32.69
CA GLN A 526 -16.96 37.04 -33.40
C GLN A 526 -15.98 36.34 -32.43
N PRO A 527 -15.56 35.09 -32.68
CA PRO A 527 -14.51 34.46 -31.90
C PRO A 527 -13.16 35.14 -32.16
N MET A 528 -12.29 35.15 -31.15
CA MET A 528 -10.94 35.72 -31.19
C MET A 528 -10.93 37.19 -31.64
N GLN A 529 -11.80 38.03 -31.05
CA GLN A 529 -11.73 39.49 -31.26
C GLN A 529 -10.34 40.04 -30.93
N THR A 530 -9.71 39.49 -29.90
CA THR A 530 -8.29 39.62 -29.60
C THR A 530 -7.63 38.27 -29.86
N GLY A 531 -6.61 38.26 -30.71
CA GLY A 531 -5.88 37.06 -31.09
C GLY A 531 -6.17 36.60 -32.51
N VAL A 532 -5.90 35.33 -32.78
CA VAL A 532 -6.00 34.70 -34.11
C VAL A 532 -6.93 33.50 -34.05
N LEU A 533 -7.95 33.49 -34.91
CA LEU A 533 -8.69 32.28 -35.23
C LEU A 533 -8.03 31.60 -36.43
N GLN A 534 -7.48 30.40 -36.22
CA GLN A 534 -6.86 29.61 -37.27
C GLN A 534 -7.78 28.43 -37.66
N THR A 535 -8.23 28.41 -38.91
CA THR A 535 -9.24 27.45 -39.40
C THR A 535 -8.90 26.79 -40.74
N ASN A 536 -7.63 26.83 -41.16
CA ASN A 536 -7.16 26.36 -42.46
C ASN A 536 -6.58 24.93 -42.47
N ALA A 537 -6.66 24.19 -41.37
CA ALA A 537 -6.20 22.80 -41.30
C ALA A 537 -7.07 21.84 -42.15
N ALA A 538 -6.47 20.76 -42.67
CA ALA A 538 -7.08 19.90 -43.69
C ALA A 538 -8.41 19.22 -43.28
N THR A 539 -8.64 19.00 -41.98
CA THR A 539 -9.81 18.32 -41.41
C THR A 539 -10.78 19.24 -40.67
N ASN A 540 -10.61 20.57 -40.77
CA ASN A 540 -11.42 21.56 -40.04
C ASN A 540 -12.75 21.86 -40.73
N THR A 541 -13.83 21.94 -39.94
CA THR A 541 -15.04 22.70 -40.31
C THR A 541 -15.40 23.66 -39.19
N PHE A 542 -15.50 24.96 -39.49
CA PHE A 542 -15.96 25.96 -38.52
C PHE A 542 -17.39 26.39 -38.84
N VAL A 543 -18.30 26.24 -37.88
CA VAL A 543 -19.73 26.52 -38.05
C VAL A 543 -20.14 27.74 -37.24
N TYR A 544 -20.63 28.78 -37.90
CA TYR A 544 -21.34 29.89 -37.26
C TYR A 544 -22.82 29.54 -37.16
N GLY A 545 -23.24 29.07 -35.99
CA GLY A 545 -24.55 28.43 -35.78
C GLY A 545 -25.47 29.14 -34.79
N LEU A 546 -25.26 30.42 -34.46
CA LEU A 546 -26.23 31.14 -33.60
C LEU A 546 -27.58 31.28 -34.34
N ALA A 547 -28.71 31.13 -33.65
CA ALA A 547 -30.02 31.50 -34.21
C ALA A 547 -30.27 32.99 -33.94
N GLY A 548 -29.86 33.85 -34.86
CA GLY A 548 -29.83 35.30 -34.70
C GLY A 548 -28.60 35.95 -35.37
N PRO A 549 -28.46 37.28 -35.25
CA PRO A 549 -27.30 38.01 -35.76
C PRO A 549 -25.99 37.49 -35.18
N GLN A 550 -24.99 37.28 -36.04
CA GLN A 550 -23.68 36.77 -35.63
C GLN A 550 -22.58 37.34 -36.50
N ASP A 551 -21.51 37.84 -35.88
CA ASP A 551 -20.35 38.36 -36.59
C ASP A 551 -19.36 37.23 -36.95
N ILE A 552 -18.78 37.30 -38.15
CA ILE A 552 -17.79 36.36 -38.70
C ILE A 552 -16.40 36.99 -38.64
N THR A 553 -15.47 36.30 -37.99
CA THR A 553 -14.06 36.68 -37.92
C THR A 553 -13.41 36.66 -39.31
N PRO A 554 -12.64 37.70 -39.69
CA PRO A 554 -11.88 37.71 -40.94
C PRO A 554 -10.83 36.59 -40.95
N GLY A 555 -10.54 36.01 -42.12
CA GLY A 555 -9.49 35.00 -42.23
C GLY A 555 -9.69 33.95 -43.31
N ILE A 556 -8.91 32.88 -43.22
CA ILE A 556 -8.93 31.76 -44.16
C ILE A 556 -9.53 30.55 -43.46
N TYR A 557 -10.65 30.06 -43.99
CA TYR A 557 -11.32 28.86 -43.54
C TYR A 557 -11.06 27.71 -44.52
N ARG A 558 -10.83 26.50 -44.01
CA ARG A 558 -10.83 25.31 -44.86
C ARG A 558 -12.26 24.99 -45.29
N ASN A 559 -13.12 24.71 -44.31
CA ASN A 559 -14.56 24.59 -44.50
C ASN A 559 -15.29 25.56 -43.57
N LEU A 560 -16.25 26.31 -44.12
CA LEU A 560 -17.04 27.31 -43.41
C LEU A 560 -18.54 27.01 -43.57
N THR A 561 -19.26 26.86 -42.47
CA THR A 561 -20.71 26.68 -42.50
C THR A 561 -21.41 27.81 -41.76
N LEU A 562 -22.41 28.41 -42.40
CA LEU A 562 -23.32 29.39 -41.83
C LEU A 562 -24.68 28.73 -41.68
N ASN A 563 -25.13 28.49 -40.45
CA ASN A 563 -26.31 27.69 -40.15
C ASN A 563 -27.27 28.40 -39.19
N ASN A 564 -28.44 27.78 -38.96
CA ASN A 564 -29.56 28.26 -38.18
C ASN A 564 -30.14 29.57 -38.77
N SER A 565 -30.90 30.35 -38.01
CA SER A 565 -31.52 31.58 -38.50
C SER A 565 -30.64 32.81 -38.28
N GLY A 566 -30.98 33.92 -38.96
CA GLY A 566 -30.42 35.25 -38.71
C GLY A 566 -29.29 35.65 -39.66
N VAL A 567 -28.88 36.92 -39.53
CA VAL A 567 -27.87 37.55 -40.40
C VAL A 567 -26.46 37.24 -39.90
N LYS A 568 -25.61 36.70 -40.77
CA LYS A 568 -24.20 36.45 -40.51
C LYS A 568 -23.37 37.55 -41.16
N LYS A 569 -22.70 38.39 -40.37
CA LYS A 569 -22.04 39.61 -40.87
C LYS A 569 -20.53 39.43 -40.97
N LEU A 570 -19.94 39.73 -42.12
CA LEU A 570 -18.48 39.77 -42.24
C LEU A 570 -17.90 41.00 -41.52
N LEU A 571 -16.84 40.80 -40.74
CA LEU A 571 -16.06 41.90 -40.14
C LEU A 571 -14.77 42.21 -40.90
N GLY A 572 -14.52 41.51 -42.00
CA GLY A 572 -13.36 41.64 -42.88
C GLY A 572 -13.41 40.62 -44.01
N ASN A 573 -12.39 40.60 -44.85
CA ASN A 573 -12.32 39.64 -45.97
C ASN A 573 -12.21 38.20 -45.45
N VAL A 574 -12.95 37.30 -46.09
CA VAL A 574 -12.96 35.87 -45.78
C VAL A 574 -12.65 35.06 -47.04
N SER A 575 -11.78 34.06 -46.92
CA SER A 575 -11.53 33.08 -47.97
C SER A 575 -11.89 31.69 -47.48
N VAL A 576 -12.61 30.92 -48.28
CA VAL A 576 -12.91 29.51 -48.02
C VAL A 576 -12.12 28.63 -49.00
N GLN A 577 -11.36 27.66 -48.51
CA GLN A 577 -10.43 26.92 -49.37
C GLN A 577 -11.03 25.64 -49.96
N ASN A 578 -12.08 25.08 -49.36
CA ASN A 578 -12.64 23.81 -49.76
C ASN A 578 -14.16 23.81 -49.84
N THR A 579 -14.88 24.02 -48.74
CA THR A 579 -16.35 23.97 -48.75
C THR A 579 -16.96 25.11 -47.97
N TYR A 580 -17.83 25.88 -48.61
CA TYR A 580 -18.71 26.84 -47.97
C TYR A 580 -20.16 26.35 -48.03
N THR A 581 -20.85 26.40 -46.89
CA THR A 581 -22.26 25.98 -46.77
C THR A 581 -23.07 27.10 -46.13
N LEU A 582 -24.11 27.57 -46.80
CA LEU A 582 -25.12 28.47 -46.23
C LEU A 582 -26.46 27.75 -46.14
N THR A 583 -26.93 27.49 -44.93
CA THR A 583 -28.18 26.77 -44.69
C THR A 583 -29.30 27.74 -44.34
N ALA A 584 -30.37 27.79 -45.13
CA ALA A 584 -31.55 28.60 -44.83
C ALA A 584 -32.18 28.18 -43.48
N PRO A 585 -32.66 29.12 -42.66
CA PRO A 585 -32.92 30.53 -42.97
C PRO A 585 -31.77 31.51 -42.62
N ALA A 586 -30.52 31.07 -42.50
CA ALA A 586 -29.39 32.00 -42.35
C ALA A 586 -29.22 32.84 -43.61
N THR A 587 -28.80 34.10 -43.43
CA THR A 587 -28.40 34.99 -44.53
C THR A 587 -27.01 35.53 -44.28
N LEU A 588 -26.24 35.78 -45.36
CA LEU A 588 -24.93 36.44 -45.28
C LEU A 588 -25.10 37.93 -45.53
N ASN A 589 -24.53 38.77 -44.66
CA ASN A 589 -24.31 40.19 -44.90
C ASN A 589 -22.81 40.44 -45.13
N PRO A 590 -22.38 40.70 -46.37
CA PRO A 590 -20.98 40.95 -46.69
C PRO A 590 -20.41 42.19 -46.02
N ASN A 591 -21.25 43.16 -45.62
CA ASN A 591 -20.82 44.37 -44.91
C ASN A 591 -19.67 45.13 -45.61
N GLY A 592 -19.67 45.14 -46.94
CA GLY A 592 -18.62 45.77 -47.76
C GLY A 592 -17.35 44.94 -47.97
N PHE A 593 -17.27 43.73 -47.42
CA PHE A 593 -16.13 42.81 -47.57
C PHE A 593 -16.39 41.69 -48.57
N THR A 594 -15.30 41.07 -49.03
CA THR A 594 -15.36 39.97 -50.00
C THR A 594 -15.35 38.60 -49.30
N LEU A 595 -16.21 37.70 -49.78
CA LEU A 595 -16.12 36.26 -49.55
C LEU A 595 -15.54 35.61 -50.82
N THR A 596 -14.30 35.12 -50.75
CA THR A 596 -13.60 34.51 -51.88
C THR A 596 -13.66 32.99 -51.81
N ASN A 597 -13.91 32.35 -52.97
CA ASN A 597 -14.13 30.91 -53.12
C ASN A 597 -15.29 30.37 -52.24
N PRO A 598 -16.49 30.99 -52.29
CA PRO A 598 -17.69 30.46 -51.64
C PRO A 598 -18.20 29.18 -52.32
#